data_AF-A0A9E4FS29-F1
#
_entry.id   AF-A0A9E4FS29-F1
#
_cell.length_a   1.000
_cell.length_b   1.000
_cell.length_c   1.000
_cell.angle_alpha   90.00
_cell.angle_beta   90.00
_cell.angle_gamma   90.00
#
_symmetry.space_group_name_H-M   'P 1'
#
loop_
_entity.id
_entity.type
_entity.pdbx_description
1 polymer ?
#
loop_
_entity_poly.entity_id
_entity_poly.type
_entity_poly.pdbx_seq_one_letter_code
_entity_poly.pdbx_strand_id
1 'polypeptide(L)'
;MRIAWQDDSVSELSLTWLRSNCPCASCRAARGESGTDVDPLALSTGPMPSDRVAAVELVGGYAVRITWDDGHDTGIYAFSWLWEHRTREDGTDAN
;
A
#
# COMPACT_ATOMS: atom_id res chain seq x y z
N MET A 1 2.11 -5.89 -8.52
CA MET A 1 3.08 -6.66 -7.70
C MET A 1 2.68 -8.12 -7.71
N ARG A 2 3.62 -9.02 -8.01
CA ARG A 2 3.38 -10.47 -8.01
C ARG A 2 4.16 -11.11 -6.87
N ILE A 3 3.51 -11.94 -6.05
CA ILE A 3 4.12 -12.63 -4.91
C ILE A 3 3.92 -14.13 -5.10
N ALA A 4 5.00 -14.89 -5.07
CA ALA A 4 4.97 -16.36 -5.04
C ALA A 4 5.12 -16.84 -3.59
N TRP A 5 4.24 -17.72 -3.16
CA TRP A 5 4.18 -18.22 -1.79
C TRP A 5 4.74 -19.63 -1.69
N GLN A 6 4.94 -20.10 -0.45
CA GLN A 6 5.54 -21.41 -0.18
C GLN A 6 4.62 -22.59 -0.57
N ASP A 7 3.33 -22.36 -0.74
CA ASP A 7 2.33 -23.35 -1.16
C ASP A 7 2.12 -23.37 -2.69
N ASP A 8 3.08 -22.84 -3.46
CA ASP A 8 3.03 -22.64 -4.91
C ASP A 8 1.90 -21.69 -5.39
N SER A 9 1.14 -21.11 -4.47
CA SER A 9 0.16 -20.10 -4.83
C SER A 9 0.83 -18.79 -5.24
N VAL A 10 0.13 -18.03 -6.08
CA VAL A 10 0.58 -16.74 -6.58
C VAL A 10 -0.48 -15.70 -6.27
N SER A 11 -0.04 -14.52 -5.87
CA SER A 11 -0.92 -13.37 -5.65
C SER A 11 -0.51 -12.22 -6.54
N GLU A 12 -1.51 -11.58 -7.13
CA GLU A 12 -1.38 -10.42 -7.97
C GLU A 12 -2.10 -9.26 -7.29
N LEU A 13 -1.30 -8.27 -6.89
CA LEU A 13 -1.78 -7.08 -6.19
C LEU A 13 -1.48 -5.86 -7.05
N SER A 14 -2.49 -5.03 -7.31
CA SER A 14 -2.27 -3.78 -8.03
C SER A 14 -1.29 -2.87 -7.27
N LEU A 15 -0.42 -2.16 -8.01
CA LEU A 15 0.43 -1.11 -7.43
C LEU A 15 -0.41 0.09 -6.99
N THR A 16 -1.42 0.47 -7.76
CA THR A 16 -2.42 1.49 -7.38
C THR A 16 -3.12 1.13 -6.07
N TRP A 17 -3.56 -0.12 -5.94
CA TRP A 17 -4.20 -0.60 -4.72
C TRP A 17 -3.23 -0.59 -3.53
N LEU A 18 -2.00 -1.08 -3.71
CA LEU A 18 -0.96 -1.03 -2.69
C LEU A 18 -0.62 0.41 -2.27
N ARG A 19 -0.54 1.34 -3.23
CA ARG A 19 -0.27 2.76 -2.99
C ARG A 19 -1.39 3.43 -2.21
N SER A 20 -2.63 3.13 -2.58
CA SER A 20 -3.83 3.60 -1.88
C SER A 20 -3.86 3.10 -0.44
N ASN A 21 -3.42 1.87 -0.20
CA ASN A 21 -3.35 1.25 1.12
C ASN A 21 -1.97 1.36 1.78
N CYS A 22 -1.15 2.34 1.39
CA CYS A 22 0.20 2.45 1.93
C CYS A 22 0.17 2.64 3.46
N PRO A 23 0.89 1.79 4.24
CA PRO A 23 0.84 1.80 5.70
C PRO A 23 1.71 2.90 6.33
N CYS A 24 2.29 3.77 5.51
CA CYS A 24 3.12 4.88 5.98
C CYS A 24 2.30 5.87 6.83
N ALA A 25 2.95 6.56 7.78
CA ALA A 25 2.24 7.47 8.70
C ALA A 25 1.53 8.62 7.96
N SER A 26 2.18 9.27 6.99
CA SER A 26 1.57 10.33 6.18
C SER A 26 0.38 9.82 5.37
N CYS A 27 0.50 8.62 4.81
CA CYS A 27 -0.54 7.95 4.05
C CYS A 27 -1.78 7.63 4.92
N ARG A 28 -1.55 7.10 6.12
CA ARG A 28 -2.61 6.82 7.10
C ARG A 28 -3.28 8.09 7.59
N ALA A 29 -2.52 9.15 7.83
CA ALA A 29 -3.08 10.46 8.19
C ALA A 29 -3.96 11.02 7.08
N ALA A 30 -3.50 10.96 5.82
CA ALA A 30 -4.28 11.39 4.66
C ALA A 30 -5.58 10.59 4.45
N ARG A 31 -5.62 9.32 4.88
CA ARG A 31 -6.82 8.48 4.87
C ARG A 31 -7.71 8.62 6.11
N GLY A 32 -7.33 9.44 7.09
CA GLY A 32 -8.08 9.58 8.34
C GLY A 32 -7.98 8.36 9.28
N GLU A 33 -6.98 7.50 9.10
CA GLU A 33 -6.75 6.31 9.94
C GLU A 33 -5.78 6.58 11.10
N SER A 34 -5.25 7.81 11.20
CA SER A 34 -4.52 8.25 12.39
C SER A 34 -5.57 8.63 13.42
N GLY A 35 -5.72 7.89 14.53
CA GLY A 35 -6.75 8.10 15.57
C GLY A 35 -6.74 9.47 16.30
N THR A 36 -6.13 10.49 15.70
CA THR A 36 -6.25 11.91 15.99
C THR A 36 -7.31 12.49 15.06
N ASP A 37 -8.27 13.25 15.59
CA ASP A 37 -9.20 14.07 14.81
C ASP A 37 -8.44 14.83 13.70
N VAL A 38 -8.48 14.27 12.48
CA VAL A 38 -8.00 14.98 11.31
C VAL A 38 -9.06 16.03 11.00
N ASP A 39 -8.62 17.28 10.87
CA ASP A 39 -9.49 18.36 10.44
C ASP A 39 -10.22 17.90 9.16
N PRO A 40 -11.57 17.84 9.12
CA PRO A 40 -12.30 17.39 7.94
C PRO A 40 -12.04 18.28 6.71
N LEU A 41 -11.38 19.44 6.87
CA LEU A 41 -10.90 20.30 5.79
C LEU A 41 -9.53 19.89 5.23
N ALA A 42 -8.80 18.97 5.87
CA ALA A 42 -7.54 18.39 5.38
C ALA A 42 -7.77 17.20 4.43
N LEU A 43 -8.97 17.09 3.84
CA LEU A 43 -9.21 16.21 2.70
C LEU A 43 -8.18 16.54 1.63
N SER A 44 -7.30 15.56 1.37
CA SER A 44 -6.20 15.63 0.41
C SER A 44 -6.71 16.10 -0.96
N THR A 45 -6.66 17.41 -1.20
CA THR A 45 -6.99 18.08 -2.47
C THR A 45 -5.82 18.05 -3.45
N GLY A 46 -4.78 17.29 -3.14
CA GLY A 46 -3.63 17.06 -4.02
C GLY A 46 -3.92 15.99 -5.08
N PRO A 47 -3.14 15.97 -6.18
CA PRO A 47 -3.21 14.90 -7.16
C PRO A 47 -3.00 13.53 -6.51
N MET A 48 -3.61 12.49 -7.09
CA MET A 48 -3.38 11.11 -6.65
C MET A 48 -1.88 10.84 -6.62
N PRO A 49 -1.34 10.37 -5.49
CA PRO A 49 0.08 10.13 -5.41
C PRO A 49 0.52 9.04 -6.38
N SER A 50 1.76 9.13 -6.85
CA SER A 50 2.32 8.19 -7.82
C SER A 50 2.31 6.76 -7.28
N ASP A 51 1.90 5.82 -8.13
CA ASP A 51 1.95 4.37 -7.91
C ASP A 51 3.20 3.74 -8.54
N ARG A 52 4.16 4.55 -9.00
CA ARG A 52 5.41 4.05 -9.55
C ARG A 52 6.36 3.65 -8.42
N VAL A 53 6.83 2.41 -8.49
CA VAL A 53 7.78 1.85 -7.53
C VAL A 53 9.20 2.28 -7.92
N ALA A 54 9.91 2.90 -6.97
CA ALA A 54 11.33 3.21 -7.08
C ALA A 54 12.20 2.05 -6.57
N ALA A 55 11.81 1.40 -5.47
CA ALA A 55 12.54 0.26 -4.91
C ALA A 55 11.61 -0.68 -4.11
N VAL A 56 12.03 -1.93 -3.98
CA VAL A 56 11.41 -2.93 -3.09
C VAL A 56 12.51 -3.64 -2.31
N GLU A 57 12.38 -3.66 -0.99
CA GLU A 57 13.38 -4.24 -0.09
C GLU A 57 12.73 -5.22 0.89
N LEU A 58 13.40 -6.33 1.20
CA LEU A 58 12.98 -7.23 2.27
C LEU A 58 13.29 -6.62 3.63
N VAL A 59 12.33 -6.69 4.54
CA VAL A 59 12.51 -6.25 5.93
C VAL A 59 12.58 -7.49 6.81
N GLY A 60 13.82 -7.92 7.11
CA GLY A 60 14.16 -9.08 7.93
C GLY A 60 13.78 -10.43 7.31
N GLY A 61 12.48 -10.62 7.06
CA GLY A 61 11.86 -11.81 6.49
C GLY A 61 10.34 -11.87 6.67
N TYR A 62 9.70 -10.83 7.21
CA TYR A 62 8.27 -10.81 7.53
C TYR A 62 7.47 -9.77 6.73
N ALA A 63 8.16 -8.92 5.97
CA ALA A 63 7.55 -7.81 5.24
C ALA A 63 8.42 -7.38 4.05
N VAL A 64 7.81 -6.60 3.16
CA VAL A 64 8.50 -5.81 2.14
C VAL A 64 8.31 -4.33 2.41
N ARG A 65 9.37 -3.55 2.22
CA ARG A 65 9.28 -2.10 2.09
C ARG A 65 9.14 -1.76 0.62
N ILE A 66 8.19 -0.87 0.30
CA ILE A 66 8.07 -0.29 -1.03
C ILE A 66 8.42 1.18 -0.93
N THR A 67 9.40 1.60 -1.71
CA THR A 67 9.72 3.01 -1.95
C THR A 67 9.04 3.44 -3.23
N TRP A 68 8.24 4.49 -3.14
CA TRP A 68 7.54 5.12 -4.26
C TRP A 68 8.40 6.25 -4.83
N ASP A 69 8.27 6.54 -6.13
CA ASP A 69 9.05 7.58 -6.80
C ASP A 69 8.65 9.01 -6.40
N ASP A 70 7.52 9.18 -5.71
CA ASP A 70 7.04 10.44 -5.16
C ASP A 70 7.66 10.79 -3.79
N GLY A 71 8.60 9.99 -3.29
CA GLY A 71 9.32 10.21 -2.04
C GLY A 71 8.76 9.49 -0.82
N HIS A 72 7.70 8.68 -0.97
CA HIS A 72 7.23 7.83 0.13
C HIS A 72 8.08 6.56 0.24
N ASP A 73 8.87 6.44 1.30
CA ASP A 73 9.86 5.36 1.49
C ASP A 73 9.69 4.55 2.78
N THR A 74 8.75 4.93 3.64
CA THR A 74 8.50 4.29 4.95
C THR A 74 7.37 3.26 4.96
N GLY A 75 6.77 2.95 3.80
CA GLY A 75 5.69 1.97 3.68
C GLY A 75 6.19 0.53 3.81
N ILE A 76 5.91 -0.12 4.95
CA ILE A 76 6.26 -1.53 5.21
C ILE A 76 5.00 -2.40 5.19
N TYR A 77 4.92 -3.29 4.22
CA TYR A 77 3.81 -4.22 4.02
C TYR A 77 4.17 -5.60 4.58
N ALA A 78 3.52 -5.99 5.68
CA ALA A 78 3.68 -7.32 6.24
C ALA A 78 3.18 -8.40 5.26
N PHE A 79 3.90 -9.51 5.15
CA PHE A 79 3.49 -10.63 4.29
C PHE A 79 2.13 -11.20 4.70
N SER A 80 1.83 -11.25 6.00
CA SER A 80 0.51 -11.65 6.52
C SER A 80 -0.61 -10.75 6.00
N TRP A 81 -0.39 -9.44 5.99
CA TRP A 81 -1.38 -8.48 5.48
C TRP A 81 -1.55 -8.61 3.96
N LEU A 82 -0.45 -8.77 3.21
CA LEU A 82 -0.49 -9.01 1.77
C LEU A 82 -1.21 -10.32 1.42
N TRP A 83 -1.01 -11.36 2.23
CA TRP A 83 -1.66 -12.66 2.08
C TRP A 83 -3.17 -12.59 2.33
N GLU A 84 -3.60 -11.86 3.36
CA GLU A 84 -5.01 -11.62 3.65
C GLU A 84 -5.72 -10.87 2.52
N HIS A 85 -4.97 -9.99 1.84
CA HIS A 85 -5.47 -9.09 0.80
C HIS A 85 -5.23 -9.59 -0.63
N ARG A 86 -4.79 -10.84 -0.78
CA ARG A 86 -4.17 -11.37 -1.99
C ARG A 86 -5.00 -11.41 -3.28
N THR A 87 -6.28 -11.08 -3.21
CA THR A 87 -7.23 -11.08 -4.34
C THR A 87 -7.73 -9.68 -4.70
N ARG A 88 -7.10 -8.62 -4.19
CA ARG A 88 -7.53 -7.23 -4.43
C ARG A 88 -6.89 -6.70 -5.72
N GLU A 89 -7.69 -6.66 -6.78
CA GLU A 89 -7.39 -5.93 -8.01
C GLU A 89 -8.04 -4.54 -7.97
N ASP A 90 -7.53 -3.60 -8.77
CA ASP A 90 -8.16 -2.28 -8.91
C ASP A 90 -9.61 -2.45 -9.34
N GLY A 91 -10.51 -1.75 -8.64
CA GLY A 91 -11.95 -1.85 -8.84
C GLY A 91 -12.36 -1.66 -10.29
N THR A 92 -12.67 -2.77 -10.96
CA THR A 92 -13.90 -2.88 -11.77
C THR A 92 -15.07 -3.41 -10.94
N ASP A 93 -14.86 -3.74 -9.66
CA ASP A 93 -15.94 -4.20 -8.77
C ASP A 93 -16.46 -3.05 -7.88
N ALA A 94 -17.08 -2.05 -8.50
CA ALA A 94 -18.00 -1.13 -7.85
C ALA A 94 -19.05 -0.63 -8.86
N ASN A 95 -20.16 -1.40 -8.94
CA ASN A 95 -21.46 -1.08 -9.53
C ASN A 95 -21.54 -0.81 -11.05
#